data_AF-A0A970T5R6-F1
#
_entry.id   AF-A0A970T5R6-F1
#
_cell.length_a   1.000
_cell.length_b   1.000
_cell.length_c   1.000
_cell.angle_alpha   90.00
_cell.angle_beta   90.00
_cell.angle_gamma   90.00
#
_symmetry.space_group_name_H-M   'P 1'
#
loop_
_entity.id
_entity.type
_entity.pdbx_description
1 polymer ?
#
loop_
_entity_poly.entity_id
_entity_poly.type
_entity_poly.pdbx_seq_one_letter_code
_entity_poly.pdbx_strand_id
1 'polypeptide(L)'
;MGVASVLSVGAALIILGMFILLSMNMTHVTETMESELELKVFLKEEYTEAQKREVETALKEYEMVQEVSFESKQEAFKGFSDSLKDHSGLLKGYDENNNPLAASFVVKIDKPTSVSNTEAMETIKVYAESLSDKGVDYVKYGEEYVNAMANISSSSKMLSLVVMVILSLISVFLIYNTIKLTCVARNREIRVMKYVGASDSYIRLPFILEGTLLGLFGALMAILFIRTGYFYMIAYSNHIIYLPMNSSLLPPGEVMLPITVFSLLYGSLIGAFGSLFSIRRFLNV
;
A
#
# COMPACT_ATOMS: atom_id res chain seq x y z
N MET A 1 9.78 -33.73 -12.31
CA MET A 1 8.58 -32.91 -12.61
C MET A 1 8.18 -32.03 -11.44
N GLY A 2 8.07 -32.55 -10.21
CA GLY A 2 7.73 -31.74 -9.03
C GLY A 2 8.62 -30.50 -8.80
N VAL A 3 9.94 -30.59 -9.04
CA VAL A 3 10.85 -29.43 -8.91
C VAL A 3 10.46 -28.28 -9.83
N ALA A 4 10.10 -28.55 -11.08
CA ALA A 4 9.67 -27.51 -12.02
C ALA A 4 8.38 -26.83 -11.53
N SER A 5 7.44 -27.61 -11.01
CA SER A 5 6.18 -27.08 -10.47
C SER A 5 6.40 -26.23 -9.22
N VAL A 6 7.28 -26.66 -8.30
CA VAL A 6 7.68 -25.87 -7.12
C VAL A 6 8.33 -24.56 -7.54
N LEU A 7 9.28 -24.59 -8.50
CA LEU A 7 9.95 -23.40 -8.99
C LEU A 7 8.96 -22.43 -9.64
N SER A 8 8.04 -22.91 -10.47
CA SER A 8 7.05 -22.05 -11.12
C SER A 8 6.03 -21.46 -10.15
N VAL A 9 5.51 -22.25 -9.21
CA VAL A 9 4.60 -21.73 -8.16
C VAL A 9 5.34 -20.75 -7.26
N GLY A 10 6.58 -21.05 -6.88
CA GLY A 10 7.39 -20.14 -6.10
C GLY A 10 7.69 -18.84 -6.86
N ALA A 11 8.01 -18.87 -8.15
CA ALA A 11 8.17 -17.67 -8.96
C ALA A 11 6.89 -16.82 -9.02
N ALA A 12 5.72 -17.45 -9.17
CA ALA A 12 4.43 -16.76 -9.12
C ALA A 12 4.19 -16.11 -7.74
N LEU A 13 4.46 -16.83 -6.66
CA LEU A 13 4.33 -16.31 -5.29
C LEU A 13 5.34 -15.20 -4.98
N ILE A 14 6.55 -15.25 -5.55
CA ILE A 14 7.55 -14.18 -5.46
C ILE A 14 7.00 -12.91 -6.10
N ILE A 15 6.53 -13.00 -7.35
CA ILE A 15 5.97 -11.84 -8.07
C ILE A 15 4.80 -11.25 -7.28
N LEU A 16 3.87 -12.10 -6.87
CA LEU A 16 2.70 -11.68 -6.10
C LEU A 16 3.11 -11.04 -4.75
N GLY A 17 4.04 -11.64 -4.03
CA GLY A 17 4.52 -11.12 -2.76
C GLY A 17 5.28 -9.80 -2.90
N MET A 18 6.00 -9.58 -4.01
CA MET A 18 6.60 -8.27 -4.32
C MET A 18 5.53 -7.19 -4.53
N PHE A 19 4.43 -7.52 -5.22
CA PHE A 19 3.30 -6.60 -5.41
C PHE A 19 2.59 -6.26 -4.09
N ILE A 20 2.33 -7.26 -3.24
CA ILE A 20 1.78 -7.04 -1.90
C ILE A 20 2.72 -6.15 -1.08
N LEU A 21 4.02 -6.45 -1.08
CA LEU A 21 5.02 -5.68 -0.35
C LEU A 21 5.08 -4.22 -0.84
N LEU A 22 5.06 -4.00 -2.16
CA LEU A 22 5.00 -2.68 -2.77
C LEU A 22 3.73 -1.94 -2.34
N SER A 23 2.57 -2.60 -2.39
CA SER A 23 1.29 -2.01 -2.02
C SER A 23 1.21 -1.63 -0.53
N MET A 24 1.73 -2.46 0.36
CA MET A 24 1.81 -2.17 1.80
C MET A 24 2.71 -0.95 2.06
N ASN A 25 3.89 -0.89 1.45
CA ASN A 25 4.80 0.25 1.61
C ASN A 25 4.23 1.53 1.01
N MET A 26 3.61 1.47 -0.18
CA MET A 26 2.93 2.63 -0.76
C MET A 26 1.82 3.15 0.13
N THR A 27 1.00 2.25 0.70
CA THR A 27 -0.07 2.63 1.63
C THR A 27 0.50 3.33 2.86
N HIS A 28 1.56 2.78 3.46
CA HIS A 28 2.21 3.37 4.62
C HIS A 28 2.83 4.75 4.34
N VAL A 29 3.50 4.91 3.19
CA VAL A 29 4.04 6.21 2.77
C VAL A 29 2.91 7.22 2.56
N THR A 30 1.81 6.83 1.91
CA THR A 30 0.63 7.70 1.75
C THR A 30 0.05 8.09 3.11
N GLU A 31 -0.15 7.15 4.03
CA GLU A 31 -0.68 7.42 5.39
C GLU A 31 0.23 8.36 6.19
N THR A 32 1.55 8.20 6.07
CA THR A 32 2.54 9.07 6.74
C THR A 32 2.51 10.48 6.16
N MET A 33 2.43 10.59 4.83
CA MET A 33 2.29 11.90 4.17
C MET A 33 0.99 12.57 4.59
N GLU A 34 -0.11 11.83 4.64
CA GLU A 34 -1.41 12.35 5.06
C GLU A 34 -1.40 12.83 6.52
N SER A 35 -0.71 12.15 7.43
CA SER A 35 -0.63 12.57 8.84
C SER A 35 0.17 13.85 9.08
N GLU A 36 1.11 14.16 8.17
CA GLU A 36 1.94 15.37 8.21
C GLU A 36 1.31 16.54 7.42
N LEU A 37 0.13 16.35 6.83
CA LEU A 37 -0.54 17.42 6.11
C LEU A 37 -1.08 18.47 7.07
N GLU A 38 -0.74 19.71 6.77
CA GLU A 38 -1.33 20.89 7.38
C GLU A 38 -2.14 21.64 6.33
N LEU A 39 -3.32 22.10 6.74
CA LEU A 39 -4.17 22.96 5.92
C LEU A 39 -3.81 24.42 6.22
N LYS A 40 -3.35 25.15 5.21
CA LYS A 40 -3.00 26.57 5.34
C LYS A 40 -4.14 27.45 4.85
N VAL A 41 -4.73 28.21 5.77
CA VAL A 41 -5.76 29.22 5.49
C VAL A 41 -5.07 30.58 5.37
N PHE A 42 -4.93 31.11 4.17
CA PHE A 42 -4.26 32.39 3.93
C PHE A 42 -5.21 33.56 4.16
N LEU A 43 -4.73 34.59 4.84
CA LEU A 43 -5.45 35.83 5.06
C LEU A 43 -5.20 36.83 3.94
N LYS A 44 -6.17 37.71 3.68
CA LYS A 44 -6.04 38.84 2.75
C LYS A 44 -4.86 39.74 3.16
N GLU A 45 -4.31 40.50 2.23
CA GLU A 45 -3.17 41.40 2.54
C GLU A 45 -3.48 42.40 3.65
N GLU A 46 -4.72 42.89 3.67
CA GLU A 46 -5.26 43.77 4.70
C GLU A 46 -6.34 43.02 5.50
N TYR A 47 -6.06 42.74 6.76
CA TYR A 47 -7.03 42.21 7.72
C TYR A 47 -6.91 42.95 9.06
N THR A 48 -8.03 43.05 9.77
CA THR A 48 -8.06 43.62 11.13
C THR A 48 -7.78 42.55 12.18
N GLU A 49 -7.25 42.94 13.35
CA GLU A 49 -7.08 42.01 14.48
C GLU A 49 -8.41 41.37 14.93
N ALA A 50 -9.53 42.06 14.74
CA ALA A 50 -10.86 41.51 14.98
C ALA A 50 -11.19 40.37 14.00
N GLN A 51 -10.98 40.58 12.70
CA GLN A 51 -11.15 39.56 11.65
C GLN A 51 -10.24 38.35 11.88
N LYS A 52 -8.96 38.58 12.22
CA LYS A 52 -8.01 37.52 12.56
C LYS A 52 -8.54 36.63 13.69
N ARG A 53 -9.00 37.23 14.81
CA ARG A 53 -9.56 36.48 15.95
C ARG A 53 -10.85 35.74 15.61
N GLU A 54 -11.68 36.34 14.76
CA GLU A 54 -12.94 35.72 14.33
C GLU A 54 -12.68 34.47 13.49
N VAL A 55 -11.74 34.54 12.53
CA VAL A 55 -11.31 33.38 11.74
C VAL A 55 -10.66 32.31 12.64
N GLU A 56 -9.77 32.71 13.55
CA GLU A 56 -9.11 31.77 14.47
C GLU A 56 -10.12 31.01 15.32
N THR A 57 -11.13 31.70 15.86
CA THR A 57 -12.18 31.08 16.68
C THR A 57 -13.04 30.14 15.85
N ALA A 58 -13.46 30.57 14.66
CA ALA A 58 -14.27 29.75 13.75
C ALA A 58 -13.55 28.45 13.35
N LEU A 59 -12.25 28.52 13.08
CA LEU A 59 -11.45 27.33 12.74
C LEU A 59 -11.30 26.39 13.95
N LYS A 60 -11.07 26.93 15.15
CA LYS A 60 -10.93 26.12 16.38
C LYS A 60 -12.21 25.41 16.81
N GLU A 61 -13.37 25.99 16.51
CA GLU A 61 -14.68 25.41 16.84
C GLU A 61 -15.16 24.38 15.81
N TYR A 62 -14.48 24.26 14.65
CA TYR A 62 -14.89 23.36 13.60
C TYR A 62 -14.64 21.89 13.97
N GLU A 63 -15.62 21.02 13.71
CA GLU A 63 -15.46 19.59 13.93
C GLU A 63 -14.31 19.05 13.07
N MET A 64 -13.48 18.16 13.62
CA MET A 64 -12.29 17.59 12.97
C MET A 64 -11.03 18.48 12.96
N VAL A 65 -11.03 19.64 13.62
CA VAL A 65 -9.83 20.45 13.83
C VAL A 65 -9.18 20.13 15.18
N GLN A 66 -7.89 19.79 15.16
CA GLN A 66 -7.09 19.50 16.36
C GLN A 66 -6.42 20.74 16.92
N GLU A 67 -5.75 21.49 16.05
CA GLU A 67 -4.88 22.59 16.40
C GLU A 67 -4.94 23.66 15.30
N VAL A 68 -4.96 24.91 15.72
CA VAL A 68 -4.86 26.08 14.85
C VAL A 68 -3.75 26.96 15.39
N SER A 69 -2.70 27.16 14.59
CA SER A 69 -1.61 28.07 14.89
C SER A 69 -1.53 29.18 13.86
N PHE A 70 -1.13 30.38 14.29
CA PHE A 70 -0.97 31.53 13.40
C PHE A 70 0.47 31.61 12.93
N GLU A 71 0.68 31.66 11.62
CA GLU A 71 1.96 31.88 10.98
C GLU A 71 1.97 33.28 10.35
N SER A 72 2.79 34.16 10.93
CA SER A 72 3.00 35.51 10.40
C SER A 72 3.72 35.48 9.05
N LYS A 73 3.64 36.58 8.30
CA LYS A 73 4.38 36.73 7.02
C LYS A 73 5.88 36.45 7.22
N GLN A 74 6.45 36.97 8.31
CA GLN A 74 7.87 36.83 8.66
C GLN A 74 8.23 35.37 8.98
N GLU A 75 7.40 34.67 9.75
CA GLU A 75 7.61 33.25 10.06
C GLU A 75 7.51 32.39 8.81
N ALA A 76 6.50 32.63 7.96
CA ALA A 76 6.35 31.94 6.68
C ALA A 76 7.58 32.13 5.78
N PHE A 77 8.12 33.35 5.71
CA PHE A 77 9.32 33.65 4.93
C PHE A 77 10.56 32.97 5.48
N LYS A 78 10.72 32.95 6.81
CA LYS A 78 11.83 32.26 7.46
C LYS A 78 11.78 30.75 7.19
N GLY A 79 10.62 30.11 7.37
CA GLY A 79 10.44 28.68 7.11
C GLY A 79 10.67 28.32 5.64
N PHE A 80 10.18 29.15 4.72
CA PHE A 80 10.43 28.98 3.28
C PHE A 80 11.92 29.16 2.93
N SER A 81 12.57 30.17 3.52
CA SER A 81 14.00 30.44 3.33
C SER A 81 14.87 29.29 3.86
N ASP A 82 14.53 28.76 5.04
CA ASP A 82 15.21 27.61 5.63
C ASP A 82 15.09 26.36 4.75
N SER A 83 13.93 26.15 4.11
CA SER A 83 13.69 25.02 3.19
C SER A 83 14.48 25.13 1.88
N LEU A 84 14.91 26.33 1.50
CA LEU A 84 15.65 26.63 0.26
C LEU A 84 17.13 26.94 0.51
N LYS A 85 17.70 26.61 1.68
CA LYS A 85 19.12 26.89 2.00
C LYS A 85 20.10 26.43 0.91
N ASP A 86 19.87 25.24 0.35
CA ASP A 86 20.71 24.67 -0.72
C ASP A 86 20.44 25.30 -2.11
N HIS A 87 19.37 26.07 -2.25
CA HIS A 87 18.91 26.72 -3.49
C HIS A 87 18.60 28.21 -3.26
N SER A 88 19.36 28.88 -2.40
CA SER A 88 19.13 30.26 -1.95
C SER A 88 19.07 31.29 -3.08
N GLY A 89 19.61 30.97 -4.27
CA GLY A 89 19.47 31.77 -5.48
C GLY A 89 18.02 32.00 -5.93
N LEU A 90 17.07 31.16 -5.51
CA LEU A 90 15.63 31.32 -5.79
C LEU A 90 14.98 32.46 -4.98
N LEU A 91 15.61 32.89 -3.88
CA LEU A 91 15.13 33.98 -3.01
C LEU A 91 15.70 35.35 -3.40
N LYS A 92 16.47 35.41 -4.48
CA LYS A 92 17.17 36.64 -4.88
C LYS A 92 16.18 37.77 -5.20
N GLY A 93 16.20 38.82 -4.38
CA GLY A 93 15.31 39.99 -4.52
C GLY A 93 14.12 40.00 -3.56
N TYR A 94 13.96 38.96 -2.73
CA TYR A 94 12.99 38.91 -1.65
C TYR A 94 13.72 38.92 -0.30
N ASP A 95 13.23 39.73 0.62
CA ASP A 95 13.70 39.81 2.00
C ASP A 95 12.48 39.99 2.93
N GLU A 96 12.70 40.17 4.23
CA GLU A 96 11.61 40.39 5.19
C GLU A 96 10.76 41.63 4.88
N ASN A 97 11.31 42.61 4.14
CA ASN A 97 10.63 43.86 3.79
C ASN A 97 9.87 43.77 2.46
N ASN A 98 10.36 42.97 1.52
CA ASN A 98 9.71 42.68 0.23
C ASN A 98 9.23 41.23 0.21
N ASN A 99 8.47 40.82 1.23
CA ASN A 99 8.01 39.45 1.39
C ASN A 99 6.68 39.22 0.65
N PRO A 100 6.65 38.35 -0.39
CA PRO A 100 5.44 38.10 -1.16
C PRO A 100 4.48 37.12 -0.47
N LEU A 101 4.86 36.56 0.69
CA LEU A 101 4.05 35.58 1.40
C LEU A 101 2.96 36.26 2.24
N ALA A 102 1.78 35.65 2.25
CA ALA A 102 0.67 36.05 3.10
C ALA A 102 0.78 35.40 4.49
N ALA A 103 0.17 36.03 5.49
CA ALA A 103 0.00 35.41 6.80
C ALA A 103 -1.05 34.29 6.67
N SER A 104 -0.88 33.21 7.42
CA SER A 104 -1.79 32.07 7.36
C SER A 104 -2.10 31.48 8.73
N PHE A 105 -3.23 30.80 8.83
CA PHE A 105 -3.47 29.86 9.90
C PHE A 105 -3.09 28.46 9.42
N VAL A 106 -2.26 27.78 10.20
CA VAL A 106 -1.88 26.39 10.00
C VAL A 106 -2.83 25.54 10.83
N VAL A 107 -3.64 24.73 10.14
CA VAL A 107 -4.70 23.91 10.72
C VAL A 107 -4.29 22.45 10.64
N LYS A 108 -4.20 21.79 11.81
CA LYS A 108 -4.02 20.34 11.92
C LYS A 108 -5.36 19.68 12.19
N ILE A 109 -5.57 18.55 11.55
CA ILE A 109 -6.86 17.83 11.60
C ILE A 109 -6.81 16.68 12.61
N ASP A 110 -7.89 16.50 13.35
CA ASP A 110 -8.14 15.31 14.17
C ASP A 110 -9.43 14.67 13.66
N LYS A 111 -9.29 13.72 12.75
CA LYS A 111 -10.42 13.12 12.04
C LYS A 111 -10.83 11.78 12.66
N PRO A 112 -12.12 11.40 12.55
CA PRO A 112 -12.53 10.02 12.79
C PRO A 112 -11.78 9.04 11.86
N THR A 113 -11.47 7.84 12.35
CA THR A 113 -10.77 6.80 11.56
C THR A 113 -11.52 6.43 10.27
N SER A 114 -12.84 6.66 10.22
CA SER A 114 -13.72 6.33 9.09
C SER A 114 -13.67 7.33 7.93
N VAL A 115 -13.12 8.53 8.12
CA VAL A 115 -13.02 9.56 7.08
C VAL A 115 -11.58 9.56 6.55
N SER A 116 -11.37 9.68 5.24
CA SER A 116 -10.00 9.84 4.71
C SER A 116 -9.45 11.23 5.02
N ASN A 117 -8.12 11.40 5.09
CA ASN A 117 -7.54 12.72 5.35
C ASN A 117 -7.90 13.71 4.24
N THR A 118 -7.92 13.27 2.99
CA THR A 118 -8.34 14.10 1.85
C THR A 118 -9.79 14.61 2.00
N GLU A 119 -10.73 13.73 2.37
CA GLU A 119 -12.14 14.14 2.55
C GLU A 119 -12.30 15.14 3.71
N ALA A 120 -11.60 14.91 4.83
CA ALA A 120 -11.61 15.84 5.96
C ALA A 120 -11.03 17.21 5.57
N MET A 121 -9.88 17.22 4.89
CA MET A 121 -9.23 18.44 4.42
C MET A 121 -10.09 19.22 3.42
N GLU A 122 -10.77 18.53 2.49
CA GLU A 122 -11.65 19.20 1.54
C GLU A 122 -12.86 19.83 2.24
N THR A 123 -13.42 19.16 3.23
CA THR A 123 -14.55 19.69 4.01
C THR A 123 -14.14 20.94 4.80
N ILE A 124 -12.98 20.90 5.46
CA ILE A 124 -12.44 22.05 6.20
C ILE A 124 -12.06 23.20 5.25
N LYS A 125 -11.51 22.88 4.07
CA LYS A 125 -11.20 23.88 3.04
C LYS A 125 -12.43 24.63 2.60
N VAL A 126 -13.51 23.93 2.24
CA VAL A 126 -14.78 24.56 1.84
C VAL A 126 -15.33 25.45 2.97
N TYR A 127 -15.25 25.00 4.21
CA TYR A 127 -15.65 25.80 5.36
C TYR A 127 -14.78 27.05 5.54
N ALA A 128 -13.45 26.91 5.50
CA ALA A 128 -12.52 28.02 5.67
C ALA A 128 -12.64 29.05 4.54
N GLU A 129 -12.84 28.62 3.30
CA GLU A 129 -13.11 29.50 2.14
C GLU A 129 -14.43 30.27 2.31
N SER A 130 -15.43 29.69 2.97
CA SER A 130 -16.68 30.41 3.29
C SER A 130 -16.49 31.60 4.24
N LEU A 131 -15.35 31.68 4.93
CA LEU A 131 -14.97 32.80 5.79
C LEU A 131 -14.31 33.96 5.00
N SER A 132 -14.43 34.00 3.67
CA SER A 132 -13.80 35.04 2.84
C SER A 132 -14.21 36.47 3.23
N ASP A 133 -15.48 36.68 3.58
CA ASP A 133 -15.99 37.98 4.06
C ASP A 133 -15.34 38.41 5.39
N LYS A 134 -14.78 37.45 6.14
CA LYS A 134 -14.11 37.66 7.42
C LYS A 134 -12.60 37.80 7.30
N GLY A 135 -12.06 37.85 6.08
CA GLY A 135 -10.63 38.12 5.83
C GLY A 135 -9.81 36.94 5.33
N VAL A 136 -10.43 35.78 5.06
CA VAL A 136 -9.76 34.66 4.35
C VAL A 136 -9.65 34.99 2.86
N ASP A 137 -8.47 34.76 2.28
CA ASP A 137 -8.23 34.96 0.84
C ASP A 137 -8.40 33.63 0.08
N TYR A 138 -7.57 32.65 0.39
CA TYR A 138 -7.63 31.30 -0.18
C TYR A 138 -7.09 30.26 0.78
N VAL A 139 -7.40 28.99 0.52
CA VAL A 139 -6.95 27.86 1.32
C VAL A 139 -6.13 26.93 0.45
N LYS A 140 -5.00 26.44 0.97
CA LYS A 140 -4.19 25.42 0.30
C LYS A 140 -3.77 24.34 1.28
N TYR A 141 -3.73 23.12 0.78
CA TYR A 141 -3.10 21.98 1.41
C TYR A 141 -2.40 21.15 0.32
N GLY A 142 -1.60 20.15 0.73
CA GLY A 142 -0.86 19.26 -0.18
C GLY A 142 -1.71 18.30 -1.01
N GLU A 143 -2.93 18.70 -1.39
CA GLU A 143 -3.97 17.89 -2.05
C GLU A 143 -3.43 17.13 -3.26
N GLU A 144 -2.77 17.84 -4.18
CA GLU A 144 -2.32 17.26 -5.45
C GLU A 144 -1.29 16.14 -5.22
N TYR A 145 -0.36 16.33 -4.28
CA TYR A 145 0.66 15.34 -3.96
C TYR A 145 0.06 14.10 -3.29
N VAL A 146 -0.88 14.30 -2.37
CA VAL A 146 -1.52 13.23 -1.61
C VAL A 146 -2.46 12.44 -2.51
N ASN A 147 -3.28 13.12 -3.30
CA ASN A 147 -4.17 12.48 -4.26
C ASN A 147 -3.38 11.73 -5.33
N ALA A 148 -2.26 12.26 -5.81
CA ALA A 148 -1.38 11.53 -6.70
C ALA A 148 -0.86 10.24 -6.05
N MET A 149 -0.38 10.30 -4.81
CA MET A 149 0.12 9.12 -4.07
C MET A 149 -1.00 8.12 -3.76
N ALA A 150 -2.18 8.58 -3.34
CA ALA A 150 -3.35 7.75 -3.08
C ALA A 150 -3.82 7.04 -4.36
N ASN A 151 -3.83 7.74 -5.50
CA ASN A 151 -4.17 7.16 -6.80
C ASN A 151 -3.15 6.11 -7.23
N ILE A 152 -1.85 6.35 -7.00
CA ILE A 152 -0.79 5.37 -7.26
C ILE A 152 -0.97 4.13 -6.35
N SER A 153 -1.23 4.33 -5.05
CA SER A 153 -1.47 3.25 -4.10
C SER A 153 -2.70 2.41 -4.48
N SER A 154 -3.81 3.05 -4.84
CA SER A 154 -5.03 2.39 -5.31
C SER A 154 -4.80 1.61 -6.61
N SER A 155 -4.11 2.23 -7.57
CA SER A 155 -3.74 1.58 -8.84
C SER A 155 -2.82 0.37 -8.60
N SER A 156 -1.89 0.46 -7.66
CA SER A 156 -1.01 -0.64 -7.26
C SER A 156 -1.79 -1.79 -6.62
N LYS A 157 -2.80 -1.51 -5.78
CA LYS A 157 -3.72 -2.52 -5.22
C LYS A 157 -4.50 -3.23 -6.33
N MET A 158 -5.06 -2.47 -7.27
CA MET A 158 -5.80 -3.04 -8.40
C MET A 158 -4.90 -3.91 -9.29
N LEU A 159 -3.69 -3.43 -9.60
CA LEU A 159 -2.71 -4.18 -10.38
C LEU A 159 -2.28 -5.47 -9.67
N SER A 160 -2.07 -5.41 -8.36
CA SER A 160 -1.75 -6.57 -7.52
C SER A 160 -2.85 -7.64 -7.60
N LEU A 161 -4.12 -7.23 -7.59
CA LEU A 161 -5.27 -8.13 -7.73
C LEU A 161 -5.33 -8.78 -9.13
N VAL A 162 -5.11 -8.00 -10.19
CA VAL A 162 -5.09 -8.52 -11.57
C VAL A 162 -3.97 -9.54 -11.75
N VAL A 163 -2.75 -9.19 -11.31
CA VAL A 163 -1.59 -10.08 -11.35
C VAL A 163 -1.85 -11.35 -10.53
N MET A 164 -2.47 -11.22 -9.36
CA MET A 164 -2.84 -12.35 -8.51
C MET A 164 -3.70 -13.35 -9.26
N VAL A 165 -4.81 -12.91 -9.87
CA VAL A 165 -5.74 -13.79 -10.60
C VAL A 165 -5.03 -14.52 -11.75
N ILE A 166 -4.24 -13.80 -12.55
CA ILE A 166 -3.51 -14.39 -13.69
C ILE A 166 -2.53 -15.45 -13.19
N LEU A 167 -1.76 -15.13 -12.14
CA LEU A 167 -0.79 -16.06 -11.56
C LEU A 167 -1.47 -17.25 -10.87
N SER A 168 -2.67 -17.09 -10.30
CA SER A 168 -3.45 -18.22 -9.78
C SER A 168 -3.77 -19.20 -10.90
N LEU A 169 -4.28 -18.71 -12.03
CA LEU A 169 -4.68 -19.55 -13.17
C LEU A 169 -3.49 -20.32 -13.75
N ILE A 170 -2.35 -19.64 -13.92
CA ILE A 170 -1.11 -20.27 -14.39
C ILE A 170 -0.66 -21.36 -13.40
N SER A 171 -0.66 -21.06 -12.11
CA SER A 171 -0.23 -22.01 -11.07
C SER A 171 -1.14 -23.24 -11.03
N VAL A 172 -2.46 -23.04 -11.06
CA VAL A 172 -3.45 -24.13 -11.14
C VAL A 172 -3.22 -24.99 -12.37
N PHE A 173 -2.97 -24.38 -13.54
CA PHE A 173 -2.71 -25.11 -14.79
C PHE A 173 -1.44 -25.96 -14.72
N LEU A 174 -0.36 -25.43 -14.14
CA LEU A 174 0.91 -26.16 -13.98
C LEU A 174 0.76 -27.33 -13.00
N ILE A 175 0.09 -27.12 -11.87
CA ILE A 175 -0.18 -28.18 -10.89
C ILE A 175 -1.09 -29.24 -11.51
N TYR A 176 -2.12 -28.82 -12.24
CA TYR A 176 -3.02 -29.72 -12.98
C TYR A 176 -2.22 -30.66 -13.90
N ASN A 177 -1.31 -30.11 -14.71
CA ASN A 177 -0.48 -30.89 -15.63
C ASN A 177 0.47 -31.83 -14.89
N THR A 178 1.04 -31.37 -13.78
CA THR A 178 1.94 -32.18 -12.95
C THR A 178 1.20 -33.40 -12.39
N ILE A 179 0.05 -33.17 -11.73
CA ILE A 179 -0.75 -34.24 -11.12
C ILE A 179 -1.32 -35.17 -12.19
N LYS A 180 -1.70 -34.66 -13.36
CA LYS A 180 -2.15 -35.48 -14.49
C LYS A 180 -1.07 -36.48 -14.92
N LEU A 181 0.17 -36.01 -15.08
CA LEU A 181 1.29 -36.87 -15.45
C LEU A 181 1.60 -37.90 -14.35
N THR A 182 1.54 -37.50 -13.07
CA THR A 182 1.71 -38.42 -11.94
C THR A 182 0.61 -39.50 -11.90
N CYS A 183 -0.65 -39.13 -12.12
CA CYS A 183 -1.79 -40.07 -12.21
C CYS A 183 -1.59 -41.09 -13.33
N VAL A 184 -1.18 -40.64 -14.52
CA VAL A 184 -0.90 -41.54 -15.66
C VAL A 184 0.23 -42.52 -15.33
N ALA A 185 1.30 -42.04 -14.69
CA ALA A 185 2.41 -42.89 -14.26
C ALA A 185 1.97 -43.96 -13.23
N ARG A 186 1.01 -43.63 -12.36
CA ARG A 186 0.48 -44.54 -11.31
C ARG A 186 -0.80 -45.28 -11.71
N ASN A 187 -1.19 -45.28 -12.99
CA ASN A 187 -2.46 -45.84 -13.43
C ASN A 187 -2.63 -47.34 -13.11
N ARG A 188 -1.53 -48.12 -13.07
CA ARG A 188 -1.60 -49.53 -12.65
C ARG A 188 -2.00 -49.68 -11.18
N GLU A 189 -1.43 -48.88 -10.29
CA GLU A 189 -1.75 -48.91 -8.85
C GLU A 189 -3.19 -48.47 -8.59
N ILE A 190 -3.63 -47.39 -9.27
CA ILE A 190 -5.00 -46.88 -9.16
C ILE A 190 -6.02 -47.95 -9.57
N ARG A 191 -5.76 -48.69 -10.66
CA ARG A 191 -6.63 -49.80 -11.08
C ARG A 191 -6.71 -50.91 -10.04
N VAL A 192 -5.59 -51.31 -9.44
CA VAL A 192 -5.59 -52.31 -8.36
C VAL A 192 -6.41 -51.83 -7.17
N MET A 193 -6.25 -50.57 -6.74
CA MET A 193 -7.05 -50.00 -5.65
C MET A 193 -8.55 -50.01 -5.95
N LYS A 194 -8.95 -49.72 -7.20
CA LYS A 194 -10.35 -49.82 -7.65
C LYS A 194 -10.87 -51.26 -7.60
N TYR A 195 -10.08 -52.25 -7.99
CA TYR A 195 -10.49 -53.67 -7.93
C TYR A 195 -10.69 -54.18 -6.51
N VAL A 196 -9.98 -53.63 -5.52
CA VAL A 196 -10.13 -53.97 -4.10
C VAL A 196 -11.25 -53.16 -3.42
N GLY A 197 -11.96 -52.30 -4.16
CA GLY A 197 -13.11 -51.54 -3.66
C GLY A 197 -12.75 -50.24 -2.93
N ALA A 198 -11.57 -49.68 -3.16
CA ALA A 198 -11.20 -48.38 -2.58
C ALA A 198 -12.13 -47.26 -3.07
N SER A 199 -12.55 -46.38 -2.15
CA SER A 199 -13.38 -45.23 -2.50
C SER A 199 -12.62 -44.22 -3.34
N ASP A 200 -13.34 -43.49 -4.19
CA ASP A 200 -12.77 -42.41 -5.00
C ASP A 200 -11.95 -41.43 -4.16
N SER A 201 -12.49 -40.98 -3.03
CA SER A 201 -11.83 -40.05 -2.11
C SER A 201 -10.50 -40.60 -1.58
N TYR A 202 -10.43 -41.89 -1.28
CA TYR A 202 -9.19 -42.54 -0.85
C TYR A 202 -8.11 -42.47 -1.94
N ILE A 203 -8.52 -42.61 -3.20
CA ILE A 203 -7.62 -42.49 -4.35
C ILE A 203 -7.23 -41.03 -4.61
N ARG A 204 -8.11 -40.04 -4.37
CA ARG A 204 -7.81 -38.60 -4.63
C ARG A 204 -6.91 -37.98 -3.57
N LEU A 205 -7.08 -38.36 -2.31
CA LEU A 205 -6.37 -37.75 -1.17
C LEU A 205 -4.85 -37.66 -1.34
N PRO A 206 -4.10 -38.71 -1.75
CA PRO A 206 -2.64 -38.61 -1.90
C PRO A 206 -2.22 -37.58 -2.93
N PHE A 207 -2.97 -37.42 -4.03
CA PHE A 207 -2.68 -36.44 -5.07
C PHE A 207 -3.02 -35.00 -4.63
N ILE A 208 -4.07 -34.84 -3.79
CA ILE A 208 -4.39 -33.54 -3.20
C ILE A 208 -3.26 -33.12 -2.27
N LEU A 209 -2.79 -34.02 -1.40
CA LEU A 209 -1.65 -33.79 -0.53
C LEU A 209 -0.38 -33.48 -1.32
N GLU A 210 -0.11 -34.20 -2.41
CA GLU A 210 1.03 -33.90 -3.29
C GLU A 210 0.94 -32.49 -3.89
N GLY A 211 -0.25 -32.09 -4.38
CA GLY A 211 -0.49 -30.73 -4.88
C GLY A 211 -0.30 -29.66 -3.81
N THR A 212 -0.86 -29.86 -2.61
CA THR A 212 -0.69 -28.97 -1.47
C THR A 212 0.78 -28.84 -1.06
N LEU A 213 1.54 -29.94 -1.02
CA LEU A 213 2.97 -29.92 -0.69
C LEU A 213 3.77 -29.16 -1.75
N LEU A 214 3.48 -29.35 -3.04
CA LEU A 214 4.13 -28.56 -4.11
C LEU A 214 3.87 -27.06 -3.92
N GLY A 215 2.63 -26.69 -3.59
CA GLY A 215 2.26 -25.31 -3.28
C GLY A 215 2.98 -24.75 -2.04
N LEU A 216 3.09 -25.56 -0.99
CA LEU A 216 3.74 -25.19 0.27
C LEU A 216 5.25 -25.00 0.09
N PHE A 217 5.93 -25.90 -0.64
CA PHE A 217 7.35 -25.72 -0.95
C PHE A 217 7.60 -24.50 -1.83
N GLY A 218 6.70 -24.22 -2.79
CA GLY A 218 6.75 -22.98 -3.58
C GLY A 218 6.61 -21.73 -2.70
N ALA A 219 5.70 -21.77 -1.73
CA ALA A 219 5.50 -20.69 -0.78
C ALA A 219 6.72 -20.47 0.12
N LEU A 220 7.30 -21.53 0.68
CA LEU A 220 8.51 -21.44 1.50
C LEU A 220 9.68 -20.81 0.73
N MET A 221 9.86 -21.21 -0.53
CA MET A 221 10.87 -20.62 -1.40
C MET A 221 10.61 -19.12 -1.63
N ALA A 222 9.36 -18.74 -1.90
CA ALA A 222 8.99 -17.35 -2.12
C ALA A 222 9.18 -16.48 -0.87
N ILE A 223 8.78 -16.98 0.29
CA ILE A 223 8.94 -16.30 1.58
C ILE A 223 10.42 -16.05 1.86
N LEU A 224 11.27 -17.05 1.67
CA LEU A 224 12.71 -16.89 1.87
C LEU A 224 13.28 -15.85 0.91
N PHE A 225 12.91 -15.88 -0.37
CA PHE A 225 13.36 -14.91 -1.36
C PHE A 225 12.94 -13.47 -1.00
N ILE A 226 11.65 -13.25 -0.72
CA ILE A 226 11.09 -11.93 -0.40
C ILE A 226 11.70 -11.40 0.90
N ARG A 227 11.80 -12.24 1.94
CA ARG A 227 12.37 -11.84 3.23
C ARG A 227 13.82 -11.39 3.09
N THR A 228 14.62 -12.16 2.37
CA THR A 228 16.04 -11.84 2.19
C THR A 228 16.19 -10.60 1.31
N GLY A 229 15.47 -10.52 0.20
CA GLY A 229 15.49 -9.38 -0.71
C GLY A 229 15.07 -8.07 -0.04
N TYR A 230 14.00 -8.10 0.75
CA TYR A 230 13.50 -6.91 1.45
C TYR A 230 14.45 -6.45 2.57
N PHE A 231 15.03 -7.39 3.32
CA PHE A 231 16.02 -7.06 4.35
C PHE A 231 17.23 -6.33 3.75
N TYR A 232 17.76 -6.83 2.62
CA TYR A 232 18.83 -6.15 1.90
C TYR A 232 18.40 -4.80 1.33
N MET A 233 17.18 -4.71 0.79
CA MET A 233 16.64 -3.46 0.25
C MET A 233 16.60 -2.35 1.31
N ILE A 234 16.10 -2.63 2.52
CA ILE A 234 16.05 -1.66 3.62
C ILE A 234 17.45 -1.30 4.11
N ALA A 235 18.35 -2.29 4.24
CA ALA A 235 19.73 -2.02 4.63
C ALA A 235 20.43 -1.06 3.65
N TYR A 236 20.09 -1.14 2.36
CA TYR A 236 20.63 -0.28 1.31
C TYR A 236 19.86 1.04 1.11
N SER A 237 18.57 1.11 1.52
CA SER A 237 17.74 2.30 1.27
C SER A 237 18.20 3.52 2.05
N ASN A 238 18.78 3.33 3.23
CA ASN A 238 19.36 4.39 4.06
C ASN A 238 20.49 5.16 3.36
N HIS A 239 20.98 4.69 2.21
CA HIS A 239 22.01 5.35 1.41
C HIS A 239 21.54 5.91 0.06
N ILE A 240 20.34 5.56 -0.42
CA ILE A 240 19.94 5.81 -1.82
C ILE A 240 18.52 6.36 -1.98
N ILE A 241 17.57 5.98 -1.12
CA ILE A 241 16.15 6.33 -1.33
C ILE A 241 15.80 7.55 -0.48
N TYR A 242 15.71 8.71 -1.14
CA TYR A 242 15.11 9.91 -0.56
C TYR A 242 13.59 9.80 -0.69
N LEU A 243 12.92 9.36 0.38
CA LEU A 243 11.46 9.43 0.45
C LEU A 243 11.02 10.83 0.89
N PRO A 244 9.91 11.35 0.36
CA PRO A 244 9.39 12.67 0.75
C PRO A 244 8.94 12.68 2.23
N MET A 245 8.97 13.87 2.84
CA MET A 245 8.38 14.17 4.17
C MET A 245 8.81 13.21 5.30
N ASN A 246 10.10 12.91 5.43
CA ASN A 246 10.65 12.02 6.46
C ASN A 246 9.99 10.62 6.52
N SER A 247 9.27 10.21 5.48
CA SER A 247 8.62 8.90 5.45
C SER A 247 9.66 7.77 5.34
N SER A 248 9.38 6.66 6.01
CA SER A 248 10.21 5.45 5.96
C SER A 248 9.43 4.29 5.38
N LEU A 249 10.15 3.30 4.84
CA LEU A 249 9.54 2.01 4.52
C LEU A 249 9.17 1.28 5.81
N LEU A 250 8.17 0.40 5.73
CA LEU A 250 7.75 -0.42 6.86
C LEU A 250 8.91 -1.30 7.38
N PRO A 251 9.07 -1.46 8.70
CA PRO A 251 10.07 -2.38 9.23
C PRO A 251 9.82 -3.82 8.74
N PRO A 252 10.87 -4.62 8.51
CA PRO A 252 10.70 -6.01 8.08
C PRO A 252 9.81 -6.82 9.03
N GLY A 253 9.83 -6.53 10.33
CA GLY A 253 9.00 -7.24 11.31
C GLY A 253 7.49 -7.12 11.05
N GLU A 254 7.03 -5.96 10.56
CA GLU A 254 5.61 -5.69 10.35
C GLU A 254 5.10 -6.27 9.02
N VAL A 255 5.96 -6.28 7.99
CA VAL A 255 5.58 -6.75 6.65
C VAL A 255 5.69 -8.28 6.52
N MET A 256 6.65 -8.90 7.20
CA MET A 256 6.97 -10.31 6.98
C MET A 256 5.89 -11.27 7.47
N LEU A 257 5.23 -10.99 8.59
CA LEU A 257 4.22 -11.89 9.14
C LEU A 257 2.98 -11.98 8.22
N PRO A 258 2.36 -10.86 7.77
CA PRO A 258 1.26 -10.90 6.81
C PRO A 258 1.62 -11.63 5.51
N ILE A 259 2.79 -11.35 4.92
CA ILE A 259 3.24 -12.01 3.69
C ILE A 259 3.45 -13.51 3.90
N THR A 260 4.07 -13.90 5.02
CA THR A 260 4.32 -15.33 5.33
C THR A 260 3.00 -16.09 5.45
N VAL A 261 2.06 -15.58 6.25
CA VAL A 261 0.75 -16.20 6.45
C VAL A 261 -0.02 -16.27 5.13
N PHE A 262 -0.03 -15.17 4.37
CA PHE A 262 -0.68 -15.12 3.07
C PHE A 262 -0.08 -16.14 2.10
N SER A 263 1.23 -16.15 1.92
CA SER A 263 1.91 -17.06 0.98
C SER A 263 1.70 -18.52 1.33
N LEU A 264 1.75 -18.90 2.62
CA LEU A 264 1.51 -20.27 3.05
C LEU A 264 0.06 -20.71 2.80
N LEU A 265 -0.91 -19.89 3.19
CA LEU A 265 -2.33 -20.19 2.99
C LEU A 265 -2.65 -20.25 1.49
N TYR A 266 -2.27 -19.22 0.74
CA TYR A 266 -2.57 -19.11 -0.67
C TYR A 266 -1.85 -20.18 -1.51
N GLY A 267 -0.58 -20.47 -1.22
CA GLY A 267 0.17 -21.55 -1.87
C GLY A 267 -0.45 -22.92 -1.61
N SER A 268 -0.83 -23.20 -0.35
CA SER A 268 -1.54 -24.44 0.02
C SER A 268 -2.89 -24.58 -0.69
N LEU A 269 -3.69 -23.51 -0.72
CA LEU A 269 -4.99 -23.47 -1.38
C LEU A 269 -4.87 -23.72 -2.88
N ILE A 270 -3.98 -23.00 -3.58
CA ILE A 270 -3.76 -23.21 -5.03
C ILE A 270 -3.28 -24.63 -5.31
N GLY A 271 -2.40 -25.18 -4.48
CA GLY A 271 -1.95 -26.57 -4.58
C GLY A 271 -3.08 -27.58 -4.45
N ALA A 272 -3.96 -27.38 -3.46
CA ALA A 272 -5.14 -28.21 -3.26
C ALA A 272 -6.15 -28.07 -4.41
N PHE A 273 -6.43 -26.84 -4.86
CA PHE A 273 -7.38 -26.60 -5.95
C PHE A 273 -6.89 -27.16 -7.29
N GLY A 274 -5.61 -26.96 -7.63
CA GLY A 274 -5.02 -27.46 -8.87
C GLY A 274 -5.02 -28.99 -8.95
N SER A 275 -4.75 -29.67 -7.83
CA SER A 275 -4.78 -31.13 -7.75
C SER A 275 -6.21 -31.70 -7.78
N LEU A 276 -7.15 -31.08 -7.06
CA LEU A 276 -8.57 -31.45 -7.09
C LEU A 276 -9.17 -31.41 -8.51
N PHE A 277 -8.86 -30.35 -9.26
CA PHE A 277 -9.37 -30.17 -10.61
C PHE A 277 -8.80 -31.21 -11.60
N SER A 278 -7.57 -31.67 -11.36
CA SER A 278 -6.91 -32.70 -12.17
C SER A 278 -7.60 -34.07 -12.06
N ILE A 279 -7.93 -34.47 -10.84
CA ILE A 279 -8.42 -35.82 -10.55
C ILE A 279 -9.90 -35.99 -10.92
N ARG A 280 -10.73 -34.94 -10.77
CA ARG A 280 -12.17 -34.99 -11.14
C ARG A 280 -12.40 -35.49 -12.57
N ARG A 281 -11.49 -35.16 -13.49
CA ARG A 281 -11.59 -35.57 -14.90
C ARG A 281 -11.09 -37.00 -15.16
N PHE A 282 -10.26 -37.56 -14.28
CA PHE A 282 -9.64 -38.88 -14.45
C PHE A 282 -10.40 -40.03 -13.79
N LEU A 283 -11.18 -39.76 -12.73
CA LEU A 283 -11.92 -40.78 -11.99
C LEU A 283 -13.40 -40.95 -12.40
N ASN A 284 -13.90 -40.15 -13.35
CA ASN A 284 -15.23 -40.34 -13.95
C ASN A 284 -15.24 -41.41 -15.06
N VAL A 285 -14.52 -42.52 -14.86
CA VAL A 285 -14.57 -43.73 -15.69
C VAL A 285 -14.74 -44.93 -14.78
#